data_AF-A0A5K1DVJ1-F1
#
_entry.id   AF-A0A5K1DVJ1-F1
#
_cell.length_a   1.000
_cell.length_b   1.000
_cell.length_c   1.000
_cell.angle_alpha   90.00
_cell.angle_beta   90.00
_cell.angle_gamma   90.00
#
_symmetry.space_group_name_H-M   'P 1'
#
loop_
_entity.id
_entity.type
_entity.pdbx_description
1 polymer ?
#
loop_
_entity_poly.entity_id
_entity_poly.type
_entity_poly.pdbx_seq_one_letter_code
_entity_poly.pdbx_strand_id
1 'polypeptide(L)' 'ADLQLSFDDFETEEDLRAEFPCPFCSEDFDIVGLCCHIDDEHSIEAKNA' A
#
# COMPACT_ATOMS: atom_id res chain seq x y z
N ALA A 1 3.78 -19.74 30.15
CA ALA A 1 2.71 -18.78 29.81
C ALA A 1 3.39 -17.73 28.96
N ASP A 2 3.20 -17.85 27.66
CA ASP A 2 3.70 -16.94 26.64
C ASP A 2 2.89 -15.65 26.75
N LEU A 3 3.45 -14.65 27.43
CA LEU A 3 2.80 -13.36 27.55
C LEU A 3 3.79 -12.26 27.18
N GLN A 4 3.39 -11.55 26.12
CA GLN A 4 3.86 -10.26 25.66
C GLN A 4 5.21 -10.26 24.96
N LEU A 5 5.15 -10.57 23.65
CA LEU A 5 5.64 -9.70 22.58
C LEU A 5 6.26 -8.40 23.12
N SER A 6 7.54 -8.49 23.47
CA SER A 6 8.38 -7.33 23.71
C SER A 6 8.45 -6.57 22.40
N PHE A 7 7.84 -5.40 22.42
CA PHE A 7 7.95 -4.32 21.46
C PHE A 7 9.42 -3.84 21.42
N ASP A 8 10.33 -4.69 20.92
CA ASP A 8 11.79 -4.50 20.93
C ASP A 8 12.41 -5.02 19.63
N ASP A 9 11.73 -4.83 18.50
CA ASP A 9 12.35 -4.67 17.18
C ASP A 9 11.27 -4.25 16.17
N PHE A 10 10.79 -3.01 16.28
CA PHE A 10 9.98 -2.40 15.22
C PHE A 10 10.91 -1.76 14.19
N GLU A 11 11.91 -2.52 13.71
CA GLU A 11 12.79 -2.10 12.59
C GLU A 11 12.16 -2.42 11.22
N THR A 12 10.83 -2.55 11.11
CA THR A 12 10.22 -2.95 9.83
C THR A 12 8.93 -2.22 9.46
N GLU A 13 8.69 -0.98 9.87
CA GLU A 13 7.46 -0.27 9.41
C GLU A 13 7.72 0.87 8.44
N GLU A 14 8.97 1.16 8.10
CA GLU A 14 9.32 1.97 6.94
C GLU A 14 9.70 1.14 5.70
N ASP A 15 10.13 -0.12 5.89
CA ASP A 15 10.50 -1.06 4.79
C ASP A 15 9.41 -2.10 4.46
N LEU A 16 8.33 -2.19 5.24
CA LEU A 16 7.11 -2.93 4.85
C LEU A 16 6.12 -2.06 4.07
N ARG A 17 6.61 -0.99 3.45
CA ARG A 17 5.85 -0.33 2.39
C ARG A 17 5.75 -1.30 1.22
N ALA A 18 4.77 -2.18 1.29
CA ALA A 18 4.43 -3.07 0.21
C ALA A 18 4.07 -2.20 -1.00
N GLU A 19 4.89 -2.29 -2.03
CA GLU A 19 4.64 -1.69 -3.32
C GLU A 19 3.60 -2.55 -4.05
N PHE A 20 2.45 -1.96 -4.36
CA PHE A 20 1.35 -2.62 -5.05
C PHE A 20 1.32 -2.16 -6.51
N PRO A 21 1.27 -3.08 -7.48
CA PRO A 21 1.13 -2.71 -8.88
C PRO A 21 -0.26 -2.14 -9.13
N CYS A 22 -0.31 -1.00 -9.84
CA CYS A 22 -1.55 -0.43 -10.30
C CYS A 22 -2.24 -1.40 -11.27
N PRO A 23 -3.52 -1.75 -11.03
CA PRO A 23 -4.24 -2.73 -11.85
C PRO A 23 -4.52 -2.24 -13.29
N PHE A 24 -4.26 -0.97 -13.58
CA PHE A 24 -4.59 -0.33 -14.86
C PHE A 24 -3.35 0.00 -15.70
N CYS A 25 -2.27 0.48 -15.09
CA CYS A 25 -1.04 0.89 -15.79
C CYS A 25 0.19 0.02 -15.49
N SER A 26 0.08 -0.95 -14.57
CA SER A 26 1.17 -1.86 -14.14
C SER A 26 2.39 -1.18 -13.51
N GLU A 27 2.28 0.09 -13.13
CA GLU A 27 3.29 0.81 -12.36
C GLU A 27 3.12 0.53 -10.86
N ASP A 28 4.22 0.34 -10.15
CA ASP A 28 4.26 0.04 -8.72
C ASP A 28 4.13 1.31 -7.86
N PHE A 29 3.29 1.24 -6.83
CA PHE A 29 3.09 2.34 -5.90
C PHE A 29 2.84 1.84 -4.47
N ASP A 30 3.23 2.64 -3.47
CA ASP A 30 2.76 2.46 -2.09
C ASP A 30 1.23 2.53 -2.02
N ILE A 31 0.61 1.94 -0.99
CA ILE A 31 -0.86 1.97 -0.81
C ILE A 31 -1.46 3.39 -0.93
N VAL A 32 -0.79 4.42 -0.42
CA VAL A 32 -1.23 5.82 -0.52
C VAL A 32 -1.04 6.36 -1.93
N GLY A 33 0.13 6.08 -2.54
CA GLY A 33 0.44 6.50 -3.91
C GLY A 33 -0.51 5.88 -4.92
N LEU A 34 -0.82 4.59 -4.75
CA LEU A 34 -1.77 3.86 -5.57
C LEU A 34 -3.18 4.46 -5.49
N CYS A 35 -3.66 4.79 -4.28
CA CYS A 35 -4.96 5.42 -4.10
C CYS A 35 -5.04 6.79 -4.80
N CYS A 36 -4.01 7.63 -4.64
CA CYS A 36 -3.96 8.93 -5.30
C CYS A 36 -3.85 8.80 -6.83
N HIS A 37 -2.98 7.92 -7.33
CA HIS A 37 -2.82 7.67 -8.76
C HIS A 37 -4.12 7.16 -9.40
N ILE A 38 -4.82 6.24 -8.74
CA ILE A 38 -6.12 5.76 -9.23
C ILE A 38 -7.18 6.87 -9.24
N ASP A 39 -7.20 7.78 -8.26
CA ASP A 39 -8.17 8.89 -8.22
C ASP A 39 -7.87 10.00 -9.24
N ASP A 40 -6.60 10.26 -9.57
CA ASP A 40 -6.22 11.28 -10.57
C ASP A 40 -6.22 10.74 -12.00
N GLU A 41 -5.54 9.62 -12.27
CA GLU A 41 -5.36 9.06 -13.63
C GLU A 41 -6.45 8.07 -14.02
N HIS A 42 -6.94 7.26 -13.07
CA HIS A 42 -7.90 6.18 -13.33
C HIS A 42 -9.29 6.42 -12.74
N SER A 43 -9.67 7.66 -12.38
CA SER A 43 -10.94 7.84 -11.67
C SER A 43 -12.18 7.54 -12.51
N ILE A 44 -12.06 7.39 -13.83
CA ILE A 44 -13.13 6.84 -14.68
C ILE A 44 -13.28 5.33 -14.49
N GLU A 45 -12.17 4.60 -14.31
CA GLU A 45 -12.15 3.15 -14.08
C GLU A 45 -12.55 2.83 -12.62
N ALA A 46 -12.15 3.68 -11.66
CA ALA A 46 -12.54 3.55 -10.25
C ALA A 46 -14.03 3.82 -10.00
N LYS A 47 -14.66 4.72 -10.78
CA LYS A 47 -16.10 5.06 -10.66
C LYS A 47 -17.02 4.01 -11.29
N ASN A 48 -16.49 3.01 -12.00
CA ASN A 48 -17.26 1.99 -12.72
C ASN A 48 -16.97 0.54 -12.25
N ALA A 49 -16.30 0.36 -11.11
CA ALA A 49 -16.07 -0.94 -10.46
C ALA A 49 -17.18 -1.30 -9.46
#